data_AF-A0A7W7VWS2-F1
#
_entry.id   AF-A0A7W7VWS2-F1
#
_cell.length_a   1.000
_cell.length_b   1.000
_cell.length_c   1.000
_cell.angle_alpha   90.00
_cell.angle_beta   90.00
_cell.angle_gamma   90.00
#
_symmetry.space_group_name_H-M   'P 1'
#
loop_
_entity.id
_entity.type
_entity.pdbx_description
1 polymer ?
#
loop_
_entity_poly.entity_id
_entity_poly.type
_entity_poly.pdbx_seq_one_letter_code
_entity_poly.pdbx_strand_id
1 'polypeptide(L)'
;MSTGTDPLAPLAELPGVPESVAEVRKAVDRLYGHRVMRRRAPEVTSEAALRGARASAALSGADWPLEEVRRRSDFSAGAEERTVGAALRISAEAGQLLSVWRTSPLQVLARLHLLAAGDPSAVADPTAAREASTAAGRPRRSGESPEELFPLDLAAAQGVAAAPVDALLPPSGSSGSSGSSGDGALPPAPPATEVAARLDQLAQLLVTRLSGAQGGAPALVTAAVVHGELLALRPFGNYNGLVARAAQRIVLIAEGLDPKAICPAEVGLVELGTAAYREALAGYVSGTPQGLARWIAHCGLALRLGVRESTAVCEAMQRGMV
;
A
#
# COMPACT_ATOMS: atom_id res chain seq x y z
N MET A 1 -26.77 -4.36 20.42
CA MET A 1 -25.84 -3.27 20.07
C MET A 1 -24.49 -3.61 20.69
N SER A 2 -23.64 -4.35 19.98
CA SER A 2 -22.27 -4.58 20.49
C SER A 2 -21.50 -3.27 20.35
N THR A 3 -21.33 -2.57 21.46
CA THR A 3 -20.26 -1.58 21.66
C THR A 3 -18.94 -2.34 21.77
N GLY A 4 -18.58 -3.06 20.70
CA GLY A 4 -17.34 -3.82 20.66
C GLY A 4 -16.18 -2.85 20.57
N THR A 5 -15.25 -2.95 21.52
CA THR A 5 -13.93 -2.34 21.40
C THR A 5 -13.35 -2.64 20.02
N ASP A 6 -12.77 -1.63 19.37
CA ASP A 6 -12.14 -1.79 18.06
C ASP A 6 -11.09 -2.93 18.13
N PRO A 7 -11.24 -4.00 17.32
CA PRO A 7 -10.34 -5.15 17.37
C PRO A 7 -8.90 -4.82 16.98
N LEU A 8 -8.66 -3.69 16.30
CA LEU A 8 -7.32 -3.25 15.95
C LEU A 8 -6.65 -2.42 17.05
N ALA A 9 -7.40 -1.97 18.07
CA ALA A 9 -6.86 -1.11 19.13
C ALA A 9 -5.61 -1.70 19.84
N PRO A 10 -5.54 -3.02 20.16
CA PRO A 10 -4.34 -3.59 20.77
C PRO A 10 -3.06 -3.45 19.94
N LEU A 11 -3.16 -3.33 18.61
CA LEU A 11 -2.00 -3.15 17.74
C LEU A 11 -1.35 -1.77 17.91
N ALA A 12 -2.12 -0.77 18.36
CA ALA A 12 -1.62 0.58 18.61
C ALA A 12 -0.66 0.65 19.80
N GLU A 13 -0.76 -0.31 20.73
CA GLU A 13 0.03 -0.38 21.96
C GLU A 13 1.29 -1.25 21.82
N LEU A 14 1.52 -1.84 20.63
CA LEU A 14 2.72 -2.64 20.40
C LEU A 14 3.98 -1.76 20.48
N PRO A 15 5.11 -2.29 20.98
CA PRO A 15 6.36 -1.53 21.10
C PRO A 15 6.77 -0.85 19.78
N GLY A 16 7.05 0.46 19.83
CA GLY A 16 7.46 1.26 18.67
C GLY A 16 6.30 1.78 17.81
N VAL A 17 5.08 1.25 17.96
CA VAL A 17 3.90 1.69 17.19
C VAL A 17 3.43 3.09 17.61
N PRO A 18 3.31 3.43 18.91
CA PRO A 18 2.96 4.79 19.34
C PRO A 18 3.90 5.86 18.77
N GLU A 19 5.22 5.60 18.80
CA GLU A 19 6.24 6.50 18.27
C GLU A 19 6.13 6.65 16.75
N SER A 20 5.91 5.54 16.04
CA SER A 20 5.71 5.55 14.59
C SER A 20 4.47 6.38 14.21
N VAL A 21 3.36 6.18 14.92
CA VAL A 21 2.10 6.95 14.73
C VAL A 21 2.33 8.43 14.99
N ALA A 22 3.01 8.78 16.09
CA ALA A 22 3.30 10.17 16.45
C ALA A 22 4.18 10.87 15.40
N GLU A 23 5.25 10.21 14.95
CA GLU A 23 6.17 10.79 13.97
C GLU A 23 5.54 10.89 12.57
N VAL A 24 4.68 9.95 12.17
CA VAL A 24 3.87 10.06 10.95
C VAL A 24 2.96 11.28 11.04
N ARG A 25 2.15 11.40 12.10
CA ARG A 25 1.22 12.53 12.28
C ARG A 25 1.96 13.86 12.23
N LYS A 26 3.06 13.98 12.98
CA LYS A 26 3.92 15.16 13.00
C LYS A 26 4.47 15.52 11.62
N ALA A 27 4.89 14.52 10.83
CA ALA A 27 5.39 14.76 9.48
C ALA A 27 4.29 15.28 8.55
N VAL A 28 3.11 14.64 8.58
CA VAL A 28 1.96 15.02 7.75
C VAL A 28 1.45 16.41 8.12
N ASP A 29 1.30 16.72 9.42
CA ASP A 29 0.87 18.03 9.90
C ASP A 29 1.83 19.15 9.45
N ARG A 30 3.15 18.90 9.49
CA ARG A 30 4.14 19.85 8.97
C ARG A 30 3.98 20.10 7.47
N LEU A 31 3.74 19.05 6.68
CA LEU A 31 3.48 19.20 5.24
C LEU A 31 2.23 20.03 4.99
N TYR A 32 1.12 19.75 5.69
CA TYR A 32 -0.09 20.57 5.61
C TYR A 32 0.13 22.03 6.02
N GLY A 33 1.03 22.28 6.97
CA GLY A 33 1.45 23.62 7.38
C GLY A 33 2.30 24.37 6.35
N HIS A 34 2.84 23.69 5.33
CA HIS A 34 3.73 24.30 4.34
C HIS A 34 3.00 25.38 3.51
N ARG A 35 3.66 26.52 3.24
CA ARG A 35 3.01 27.68 2.59
C ARG A 35 2.43 27.36 1.20
N VAL A 36 3.06 26.46 0.45
CA VAL A 36 2.59 26.04 -0.88
C VAL A 36 1.25 25.32 -0.79
N MET A 37 1.01 24.54 0.27
CA MET A 37 -0.25 23.84 0.51
C MET A 37 -1.46 24.77 0.71
N ARG A 38 -1.23 26.07 0.99
CA ARG A 38 -2.32 27.05 1.09
C ARG A 38 -2.79 27.57 -0.27
N ARG A 39 -1.94 27.51 -1.30
CA ARG A 39 -2.20 28.14 -2.61
C ARG A 39 -2.21 27.17 -3.78
N ARG A 40 -1.42 26.10 -3.69
CA ARG A 40 -1.15 25.15 -4.77
C ARG A 40 -1.36 23.69 -4.33
N ALA A 41 -2.30 23.45 -3.40
CA ALA A 41 -2.60 22.10 -2.95
C ALA A 41 -3.02 21.15 -4.07
N PRO A 42 -3.88 21.55 -5.05
CA PRO A 42 -4.22 20.68 -6.17
C PRO A 42 -3.00 20.22 -6.96
N GLU A 43 -2.05 21.11 -7.23
CA GLU A 43 -0.82 20.76 -7.96
C GLU A 43 0.06 19.79 -7.17
N VAL A 44 0.19 20.00 -5.85
CA VAL A 44 0.93 19.06 -4.99
C VAL A 44 0.25 17.69 -4.97
N THR A 45 -1.09 17.64 -4.88
CA THR A 45 -1.86 16.40 -4.95
C THR A 45 -1.64 15.69 -6.28
N SER A 46 -1.68 16.41 -7.42
CA SER A 46 -1.41 15.83 -8.74
C SER A 46 0.01 15.26 -8.85
N GLU A 47 1.00 16.01 -8.37
CA GLU A 47 2.41 15.57 -8.39
C GLU A 47 2.66 14.37 -7.47
N ALA A 48 2.01 14.32 -6.30
CA ALA A 48 2.05 13.18 -5.39
C ALA A 48 1.36 11.95 -5.99
N ALA A 49 0.21 12.11 -6.65
CA ALA A 49 -0.49 11.03 -7.33
C ALA A 49 0.34 10.42 -8.46
N LEU A 50 0.97 11.24 -9.31
CA LEU A 50 1.82 10.78 -10.39
C LEU A 50 3.05 10.00 -9.88
N ARG A 51 3.73 10.51 -8.85
CA ARG A 51 4.88 9.84 -8.23
C ARG A 51 4.51 8.56 -7.51
N GLY A 52 3.39 8.57 -6.78
CA GLY A 52 2.85 7.38 -6.14
C GLY A 52 2.51 6.28 -7.15
N ALA A 53 1.85 6.64 -8.26
CA ALA A 53 1.55 5.70 -9.35
C ALA A 53 2.83 5.12 -9.97
N ARG A 54 3.81 5.96 -10.31
CA ARG A 54 5.12 5.52 -10.82
C ARG A 54 5.82 4.57 -9.85
N ALA A 55 5.92 4.93 -8.57
CA ALA A 55 6.58 4.11 -7.56
C ALA A 55 5.83 2.78 -7.32
N SER A 56 4.50 2.82 -7.36
CA SER A 56 3.67 1.63 -7.32
C SER A 56 3.91 0.72 -8.52
N ALA A 57 4.12 1.27 -9.72
CA ALA A 57 4.47 0.50 -10.90
C ALA A 57 5.88 -0.12 -10.80
N ALA A 58 6.86 0.63 -10.27
CA ALA A 58 8.21 0.12 -10.02
C ALA A 58 8.20 -1.11 -9.10
N LEU A 59 7.47 -1.04 -7.99
CA LEU A 59 7.27 -2.17 -7.06
C LEU A 59 6.54 -3.37 -7.71
N SER A 60 5.89 -3.18 -8.85
CA SER A 60 5.16 -4.20 -9.61
C SER A 60 5.83 -4.57 -10.93
N GLY A 61 7.08 -4.17 -11.15
CA GLY A 61 7.87 -4.65 -12.29
C GLY A 61 8.19 -3.63 -13.37
N ALA A 62 7.80 -2.37 -13.23
CA ALA A 62 8.03 -1.33 -14.23
C ALA A 62 8.68 -0.08 -13.61
N ASP A 63 10.00 -0.11 -13.43
CA ASP A 63 10.77 1.02 -12.86
C ASP A 63 11.17 2.03 -13.94
N TRP A 64 10.23 2.92 -14.26
CA TRP A 64 10.43 3.93 -15.30
C TRP A 64 10.89 5.26 -14.70
N PRO A 65 11.68 6.08 -15.42
CA PRO A 65 11.93 7.47 -15.03
C PRO A 65 10.63 8.30 -15.01
N LEU A 66 10.50 9.24 -14.07
CA LEU A 66 9.29 10.08 -13.95
C LEU A 66 8.98 10.88 -15.23
N GLU A 67 10.02 11.35 -15.91
CA GLU A 67 9.88 12.13 -17.14
C GLU A 67 9.33 11.28 -18.30
N GLU A 68 9.65 9.99 -18.35
CA GLU A 68 9.10 9.07 -19.35
C GLU A 68 7.59 8.89 -19.13
N VAL A 69 7.17 8.70 -17.88
CA VAL A 69 5.74 8.58 -17.52
C VAL A 69 4.96 9.86 -17.90
N ARG A 70 5.59 11.04 -17.82
CA ARG A 70 4.96 12.32 -18.20
C ARG A 70 4.82 12.50 -19.71
N ARG A 71 5.82 12.08 -20.48
CA ARG A 71 5.87 12.32 -21.92
C ARG A 71 4.97 11.37 -22.70
N ARG A 72 4.72 10.18 -22.14
CA ARG A 72 3.97 9.11 -22.80
C ARG A 72 2.47 9.24 -22.58
N SER A 73 1.70 8.94 -23.62
CA SER A 73 0.23 8.93 -23.59
C SER A 73 -0.38 7.55 -23.76
N ASP A 74 0.38 6.57 -24.30
CA ASP A 74 -0.08 5.20 -24.52
C ASP A 74 0.70 4.20 -23.66
N PHE A 75 -0.07 3.45 -22.86
CA PHE A 75 0.39 2.46 -21.89
C PHE A 75 -0.18 1.05 -22.18
N SER A 76 -0.50 0.74 -23.43
CA SER A 76 -1.13 -0.54 -23.81
C SER A 76 -0.16 -1.58 -24.40
N ALA A 77 0.93 -1.14 -25.03
CA ALA A 77 1.73 -1.95 -25.96
C ALA A 77 2.55 -3.09 -25.32
N GLY A 78 3.07 -2.91 -24.10
CA GLY A 78 3.97 -3.87 -23.44
C GLY A 78 3.58 -4.19 -22.00
N ALA A 79 4.28 -5.14 -21.39
CA ALA A 79 3.98 -5.60 -20.04
C ALA A 79 4.27 -4.51 -18.98
N GLU A 80 5.40 -3.82 -19.12
CA GLU A 80 5.74 -2.68 -18.26
C GLU A 80 4.80 -1.50 -18.48
N GLU A 81 4.50 -1.17 -19.74
CA GLU A 81 3.50 -0.17 -20.12
C GLU A 81 2.17 -0.42 -19.40
N ARG A 82 1.64 -1.65 -19.50
CA ARG A 82 0.37 -2.02 -18.86
C ARG A 82 0.43 -1.89 -17.35
N THR A 83 1.56 -2.21 -16.73
CA THR A 83 1.77 -2.05 -15.28
C THR A 83 1.76 -0.57 -14.86
N VAL A 84 2.44 0.29 -15.63
CA VAL A 84 2.40 1.75 -15.40
C VAL A 84 0.99 2.29 -15.62
N GLY A 85 0.34 1.91 -16.72
CA GLY A 85 -1.04 2.29 -17.03
C GLY A 85 -2.04 1.85 -15.95
N ALA A 86 -1.89 0.64 -15.41
CA ALA A 86 -2.67 0.12 -14.30
C ALA A 86 -2.53 1.00 -13.05
N ALA A 87 -1.30 1.34 -12.66
CA ALA A 87 -1.03 2.19 -11.50
C ALA A 87 -1.60 3.61 -11.68
N LEU A 88 -1.48 4.19 -12.89
CA LEU A 88 -2.05 5.50 -13.23
C LEU A 88 -3.58 5.51 -13.15
N ARG A 89 -4.25 4.52 -13.76
CA ARG A 89 -5.73 4.39 -13.72
C ARG A 89 -6.24 4.23 -12.29
N ILE A 90 -5.59 3.38 -11.49
CA ILE A 90 -5.93 3.21 -10.08
C ILE A 90 -5.77 4.53 -9.31
N SER A 91 -4.63 5.21 -9.47
CA SER A 91 -4.38 6.47 -8.74
C SER A 91 -5.36 7.58 -9.14
N ALA A 92 -5.83 7.61 -10.38
CA ALA A 92 -6.79 8.61 -10.86
C ALA A 92 -8.20 8.42 -10.24
N GLU A 93 -8.61 7.18 -9.96
CA GLU A 93 -9.96 6.89 -9.43
C GLU A 93 -10.03 6.71 -7.91
N ALA A 94 -8.90 6.47 -7.21
CA ALA A 94 -8.91 6.14 -5.78
C ALA A 94 -9.72 7.13 -4.92
N GLY A 95 -9.66 8.44 -5.21
CA GLY A 95 -10.41 9.46 -4.48
C GLY A 95 -11.94 9.41 -4.70
N GLN A 96 -12.41 8.87 -5.82
CA GLN A 96 -13.84 8.73 -6.14
C GLN A 96 -14.46 7.53 -5.41
N LEU A 97 -13.63 6.60 -4.92
CA LEU A 97 -14.07 5.36 -4.28
C LEU A 97 -14.31 5.50 -2.76
N LEU A 98 -14.02 6.67 -2.17
CA LEU A 98 -14.08 6.89 -0.71
C LEU A 98 -15.49 6.72 -0.13
N SER A 99 -16.54 7.16 -0.84
CA SER A 99 -17.92 7.02 -0.38
C SER A 99 -18.34 5.55 -0.36
N VAL A 100 -18.00 4.80 -1.41
CA VAL A 100 -18.28 3.36 -1.53
C VAL A 100 -17.45 2.55 -0.54
N TRP A 101 -16.20 2.95 -0.28
CA TRP A 101 -15.32 2.28 0.69
C TRP A 101 -15.95 2.18 2.08
N ARG A 102 -16.69 3.22 2.51
CA ARG A 102 -17.33 3.25 3.83
C ARG A 102 -18.41 2.19 4.02
N THR A 103 -19.02 1.72 2.95
CA THR A 103 -20.17 0.80 3.00
C THR A 103 -19.90 -0.55 2.33
N SER A 104 -18.99 -0.58 1.34
CA SER A 104 -18.72 -1.75 0.50
C SER A 104 -17.23 -1.84 0.10
N PRO A 105 -16.31 -2.12 1.05
CA PRO A 105 -14.88 -2.28 0.74
C PRO A 105 -14.60 -3.31 -0.36
N LEU A 106 -15.32 -4.44 -0.38
CA LEU A 106 -15.11 -5.49 -1.39
C LEU A 106 -15.42 -5.00 -2.81
N GLN A 107 -16.45 -4.17 -2.98
CA GLN A 107 -16.75 -3.57 -4.28
C GLN A 107 -15.65 -2.61 -4.73
N VAL A 108 -15.05 -1.87 -3.79
CA VAL A 108 -13.90 -1.02 -4.08
C VAL A 108 -12.68 -1.85 -4.49
N LEU A 109 -12.37 -2.94 -3.79
CA LEU A 109 -11.26 -3.84 -4.17
C LEU A 109 -11.48 -4.45 -5.56
N ALA A 110 -12.70 -4.89 -5.87
CA ALA A 110 -13.07 -5.36 -7.20
C ALA A 110 -12.90 -4.26 -8.27
N ARG A 111 -13.31 -3.02 -7.98
CA ARG A 111 -13.15 -1.87 -8.87
C ARG A 111 -11.68 -1.52 -9.09
N LEU A 112 -10.86 -1.51 -8.04
CA LEU A 112 -9.41 -1.28 -8.16
C LEU A 112 -8.76 -2.33 -9.07
N HIS A 113 -9.13 -3.60 -8.93
CA HIS A 113 -8.62 -4.65 -9.81
C HIS A 113 -9.11 -4.51 -11.26
N LEU A 114 -10.37 -4.11 -11.49
CA LEU A 114 -10.87 -3.81 -12.83
C LEU A 114 -10.09 -2.66 -13.50
N LEU A 115 -9.75 -1.62 -12.73
CA LEU A 115 -8.91 -0.51 -13.22
C LEU A 115 -7.48 -0.95 -13.55
N ALA A 116 -6.92 -1.86 -12.74
CA ALA A 116 -5.62 -2.42 -13.00
C ALA A 116 -5.62 -3.21 -14.32
N ALA A 117 -6.57 -4.16 -14.45
CA ALA A 117 -6.73 -5.00 -15.63
C ALA A 117 -6.92 -4.17 -16.91
N GLY A 118 -7.71 -3.10 -16.85
CA GLY A 118 -7.94 -2.21 -17.98
C GLY A 118 -8.75 -2.85 -19.10
N ASP A 119 -8.53 -2.35 -20.32
CA ASP A 119 -9.21 -2.89 -21.51
C ASP A 119 -8.55 -4.21 -21.95
N PRO A 120 -9.29 -5.34 -21.92
CA PRO A 120 -8.78 -6.63 -22.37
C PRO A 120 -8.46 -6.67 -23.88
N SER A 121 -8.97 -5.73 -24.68
CA SER A 121 -8.65 -5.63 -26.12
C SER A 121 -7.16 -5.39 -26.40
N ALA A 122 -6.42 -4.89 -25.41
CA ALA A 122 -4.97 -4.70 -25.48
C ALA A 122 -4.17 -6.02 -25.37
N VAL A 123 -4.82 -7.14 -25.02
CA VAL A 123 -4.19 -8.45 -24.96
C VAL A 123 -4.23 -9.08 -26.35
N ALA A 124 -3.06 -9.35 -26.94
CA ALA A 124 -2.94 -9.85 -28.31
C ALA A 124 -3.56 -11.24 -28.52
N ASP A 125 -3.54 -12.11 -27.50
CA ASP A 125 -4.17 -13.43 -27.53
C ASP A 125 -5.65 -13.33 -27.12
N PRO A 126 -6.62 -13.63 -28.02
CA PRO A 126 -8.05 -13.56 -27.71
C PRO A 126 -8.51 -14.49 -26.59
N THR A 127 -7.84 -15.63 -26.38
CA THR A 127 -8.19 -16.58 -25.32
C THR A 127 -7.79 -16.02 -23.97
N ALA A 128 -6.53 -15.57 -23.86
CA ALA A 128 -6.02 -14.90 -22.66
C ALA A 128 -6.80 -13.61 -22.35
N ALA A 129 -7.20 -12.84 -23.39
CA ALA A 129 -8.03 -11.65 -23.23
C ALA A 129 -9.39 -11.97 -22.58
N ARG A 130 -10.04 -13.04 -23.05
CA ARG A 130 -11.33 -13.49 -22.51
C ARG A 130 -11.22 -14.02 -21.09
N GLU A 131 -10.15 -14.76 -20.79
CA GLU A 131 -9.86 -15.23 -19.42
C GLU A 131 -9.61 -14.06 -18.48
N ALA A 132 -8.77 -13.10 -18.87
CA ALA A 132 -8.50 -11.89 -18.11
C ALA A 132 -9.78 -11.08 -17.87
N SER A 133 -10.61 -10.88 -18.90
CA SER A 133 -11.90 -10.20 -18.76
C SER A 133 -12.87 -10.93 -17.82
N THR A 134 -12.82 -12.27 -17.77
CA THR A 134 -13.68 -13.09 -16.90
C THR A 134 -13.15 -13.13 -15.46
N ALA A 135 -11.85 -12.96 -15.26
CA ALA A 135 -11.20 -12.92 -13.96
C ALA A 135 -11.21 -11.52 -13.33
N ALA A 136 -11.33 -10.46 -14.14
CA ALA A 136 -11.21 -9.09 -13.65
C ALA A 136 -12.27 -8.74 -12.61
N GLY A 137 -11.81 -8.32 -11.42
CA GLY A 137 -12.65 -7.83 -10.33
C GLY A 137 -13.19 -8.92 -9.41
N ARG A 138 -13.06 -10.21 -9.77
CA ARG A 138 -13.40 -11.32 -8.87
C ARG A 138 -12.16 -11.86 -8.16
N PRO A 139 -12.28 -12.30 -6.90
CA PRO A 139 -11.22 -13.07 -6.27
C PRO A 139 -10.89 -14.34 -7.06
N ARG A 140 -9.65 -14.82 -6.89
CA ARG A 140 -9.13 -16.02 -7.51
C ARG A 140 -9.86 -17.27 -7.04
N ARG A 141 -10.01 -18.23 -7.94
CA ARG A 141 -10.64 -19.55 -7.69
C ARG A 141 -9.61 -20.61 -7.36
N SER A 142 -10.08 -21.77 -6.91
CA SER A 142 -9.21 -22.93 -6.73
C SER A 142 -8.49 -23.27 -8.05
N GLY A 143 -7.18 -23.50 -7.99
CA GLY A 143 -6.33 -23.74 -9.16
C GLY A 143 -5.75 -22.48 -9.82
N GLU A 144 -6.26 -21.29 -9.50
CA GLU A 144 -5.68 -20.02 -9.98
C GLU A 144 -4.55 -19.59 -9.03
N SER A 145 -3.33 -19.48 -9.57
CA SER A 145 -2.16 -18.99 -8.81
C SER A 145 -2.03 -17.48 -8.96
N PRO A 146 -1.73 -16.74 -7.88
CA PRO A 146 -1.46 -15.31 -7.98
C PRO A 146 -0.07 -15.04 -8.54
N GLU A 147 0.05 -13.93 -9.25
CA GLU A 147 1.32 -13.32 -9.66
C GLU A 147 2.23 -13.03 -8.47
N GLU A 148 3.54 -13.01 -8.74
CA GLU A 148 4.56 -12.58 -7.80
C GLU A 148 4.35 -11.12 -7.34
N LEU A 149 4.57 -10.85 -6.06
CA LEU A 149 4.37 -9.50 -5.50
C LEU A 149 5.52 -8.54 -5.78
N PHE A 150 6.74 -9.05 -5.95
CA PHE A 150 7.99 -8.28 -6.03
C PHE A 150 8.87 -8.75 -7.19
N PRO A 151 8.44 -8.55 -8.45
CA PRO A 151 9.15 -9.07 -9.63
C PRO A 151 10.50 -8.37 -9.88
N LEU A 152 10.81 -7.26 -9.21
CA LEU A 152 12.09 -6.56 -9.30
C LEU A 152 12.76 -6.41 -7.93
N ASP A 153 14.09 -6.47 -7.93
CA ASP A 153 14.93 -6.13 -6.79
C ASP A 153 15.32 -4.66 -6.83
N LEU A 154 14.54 -3.82 -6.13
CA LEU A 154 14.83 -2.40 -5.97
C LEU A 154 15.74 -2.23 -4.74
N ALA A 155 16.92 -1.66 -4.96
CA ALA A 155 17.86 -1.37 -3.89
C ALA A 155 17.35 -0.24 -2.98
N ALA A 156 17.63 -0.34 -1.69
CA ALA A 156 17.37 0.75 -0.76
C ALA A 156 18.20 1.99 -1.13
N ALA A 157 17.58 3.17 -1.06
CA ALA A 157 18.24 4.44 -1.29
C ALA A 157 19.32 4.68 -0.23
N GLN A 158 20.46 5.25 -0.66
CA GLN A 158 21.58 5.53 0.24
C GLN A 158 21.15 6.45 1.39
N GLY A 159 21.56 6.10 2.62
CA GLY A 159 21.24 6.87 3.82
C GLY A 159 19.82 6.68 4.36
N VAL A 160 18.99 5.85 3.72
CA VAL A 160 17.69 5.41 4.27
C VAL A 160 17.94 4.15 5.09
N ALA A 161 18.14 4.30 6.40
CA ALA A 161 18.18 3.16 7.30
C ALA A 161 16.76 2.59 7.47
N ALA A 162 16.59 1.27 7.26
CA ALA A 162 15.43 0.58 7.77
C ALA A 162 15.34 0.84 9.27
N ALA A 163 14.16 1.22 9.78
CA ALA A 163 14.00 1.50 11.20
C ALA A 163 14.53 0.31 12.00
N PRO A 164 15.53 0.48 12.88
CA PRO A 164 15.99 -0.60 13.72
C PRO A 164 14.94 -0.76 14.82
N VAL A 165 13.87 -1.50 14.52
CA VAL A 165 12.90 -1.89 15.54
C VAL A 165 13.60 -2.74 16.61
N ASP A 166 14.69 -3.41 16.22
CA ASP A 166 15.61 -4.13 17.12
C ASP A 166 16.33 -3.22 18.13
N ALA A 167 16.53 -1.92 17.83
CA ALA A 167 17.17 -0.99 18.77
C ALA A 167 16.20 -0.46 19.85
N LEU A 168 14.90 -0.64 19.66
CA LEU A 168 13.83 -0.22 20.59
C LEU A 168 13.25 -1.39 21.40
N LEU A 169 13.74 -2.61 21.17
CA LEU A 169 13.32 -3.82 21.88
C LEU A 169 14.43 -4.29 22.84
N PRO A 170 14.09 -4.81 24.04
CA PRO A 170 15.09 -5.43 24.91
C PRO A 170 15.73 -6.62 24.19
N PRO A 171 17.04 -6.88 24.40
CA PRO A 171 17.74 -7.96 23.71
C PRO A 171 17.04 -9.29 23.98
N SER A 172 16.67 -9.99 22.92
CA SER A 172 16.12 -11.34 22.98
C SER A 172 17.10 -12.25 23.74
N GLY A 173 16.66 -12.80 24.86
CA GLY A 173 17.44 -13.76 25.63
C GLY A 173 17.90 -14.92 24.74
N SER A 174 19.20 -15.21 24.76
CA SER A 174 19.80 -16.26 23.97
C SER A 174 19.31 -17.64 24.43
N SER A 175 18.45 -18.27 23.64
CA SER A 175 18.30 -19.73 23.62
C SER A 175 18.53 -20.21 22.20
N GLY A 176 19.66 -20.90 22.01
CA GLY A 176 20.15 -21.38 20.74
C GLY A 176 19.15 -22.29 20.03
N SER A 177 18.88 -21.94 18.77
CA SER A 177 18.60 -22.88 17.70
C SER A 177 18.99 -22.14 16.43
N SER A 178 20.06 -22.61 15.78
CA SER A 178 20.47 -22.20 14.45
C SER A 178 19.42 -22.68 13.44
N GLY A 179 18.29 -21.99 13.41
CA GLY A 179 17.38 -22.01 12.27
C GLY A 179 18.03 -21.15 11.20
N SER A 180 18.46 -21.79 10.10
CA SER A 180 18.77 -21.14 8.83
C SER A 180 17.82 -19.96 8.63
N SER A 181 18.36 -18.75 8.47
CA SER A 181 17.62 -17.60 7.96
C SER A 181 16.94 -18.05 6.66
N GLY A 182 15.65 -18.39 6.75
CA GLY A 182 14.86 -18.77 5.59
C GLY A 182 14.93 -17.63 4.59
N ASP A 183 15.04 -17.96 3.31
CA ASP A 183 15.40 -17.17 2.13
C ASP A 183 14.55 -15.91 1.83
N GLY A 184 14.02 -15.20 2.83
CA GLY A 184 13.14 -14.05 2.67
C GLY A 184 11.84 -14.34 1.90
N ALA A 185 11.60 -15.60 1.53
CA ALA A 185 10.49 -16.02 0.69
C ALA A 185 9.19 -16.01 1.49
N LEU A 186 8.18 -15.33 0.96
CA LEU A 186 6.84 -15.34 1.53
C LEU A 186 6.24 -16.74 1.42
N PRO A 187 5.41 -17.17 2.40
CA PRO A 187 4.70 -18.43 2.28
C PRO A 187 3.76 -18.42 1.05
N PRO A 188 3.34 -19.61 0.57
CA PRO A 188 2.38 -19.69 -0.52
C PRO A 188 1.08 -18.96 -0.17
N ALA A 189 0.38 -18.48 -1.20
CA ALA A 189 -0.89 -17.79 -0.99
C ALA A 189 -1.93 -18.77 -0.41
N PRO A 190 -2.82 -18.32 0.51
CA PRO A 190 -3.84 -19.18 1.10
C PRO A 190 -4.78 -19.82 0.06
N PRO A 191 -5.51 -20.89 0.38
CA PRO A 191 -6.56 -21.41 -0.51
C PRO A 191 -7.64 -20.36 -0.81
N ALA A 192 -8.30 -20.47 -1.97
CA ALA A 192 -9.33 -19.51 -2.40
C ALA A 192 -10.50 -19.34 -1.40
N THR A 193 -10.87 -20.42 -0.71
CA THR A 193 -11.92 -20.40 0.33
C THR A 193 -11.49 -19.58 1.55
N GLU A 194 -10.23 -19.68 1.97
CA GLU A 194 -9.68 -18.87 3.07
C GLU A 194 -9.60 -17.40 2.66
N VAL A 195 -9.16 -17.11 1.42
CA VAL A 195 -9.14 -15.74 0.88
C VAL A 195 -10.52 -15.10 0.96
N ALA A 196 -11.56 -15.78 0.48
CA ALA A 196 -12.92 -15.25 0.51
C ALA A 196 -13.37 -14.94 1.95
N ALA A 197 -13.18 -15.89 2.87
CA ALA A 197 -13.57 -15.71 4.27
C ALA A 197 -12.82 -14.53 4.95
N ARG A 198 -11.52 -14.40 4.71
CA ARG A 198 -10.70 -13.32 5.31
C ARG A 198 -10.98 -11.96 4.68
N LEU A 199 -11.29 -11.90 3.38
CA LEU A 199 -11.77 -10.67 2.74
C LEU A 199 -13.11 -10.21 3.33
N ASP A 200 -14.05 -11.14 3.53
CA ASP A 200 -15.35 -10.83 4.15
C ASP A 200 -15.15 -10.31 5.59
N GLN A 201 -14.28 -10.94 6.37
CA GLN A 201 -13.92 -10.50 7.72
C GLN A 201 -13.28 -9.10 7.72
N LEU A 202 -12.33 -8.84 6.83
CA LEU A 202 -11.69 -7.53 6.69
C LEU A 202 -12.71 -6.45 6.33
N ALA A 203 -13.62 -6.74 5.38
CA ALA A 203 -14.64 -5.80 4.95
C ALA A 203 -15.64 -5.48 6.09
N GLN A 204 -16.08 -6.50 6.84
CA GLN A 204 -16.96 -6.32 8.01
C GLN A 204 -16.28 -5.49 9.11
N LEU A 205 -14.99 -5.73 9.36
CA LEU A 205 -14.19 -4.95 10.29
C LEU A 205 -14.16 -3.47 9.88
N LEU A 206 -13.88 -3.18 8.60
CA LEU A 206 -13.78 -1.82 8.08
C LEU A 206 -15.13 -1.07 8.13
N VAL A 207 -16.23 -1.72 7.75
CA VAL A 207 -17.58 -1.12 7.80
C VAL A 207 -17.99 -0.84 9.25
N THR A 208 -17.75 -1.78 10.16
CA THR A 208 -18.07 -1.62 11.58
C THR A 208 -17.27 -0.47 12.19
N ARG A 209 -15.97 -0.41 11.87
CA ARG A 209 -15.05 0.64 12.32
C ARG A 209 -15.49 2.03 11.87
N LEU A 210 -15.79 2.20 10.58
CA LEU A 210 -16.17 3.51 10.01
C LEU A 210 -17.55 3.99 10.49
N SER A 211 -18.36 3.09 11.04
CA SER A 211 -19.68 3.39 11.61
C SER A 211 -19.65 3.61 13.13
N GLY A 212 -18.54 3.30 13.81
CA GLY A 212 -18.39 3.34 15.27
C GLY A 212 -18.01 4.72 15.82
N ALA A 213 -18.22 4.91 17.13
CA ALA A 213 -17.87 6.14 17.86
C ALA A 213 -16.35 6.35 18.01
N GLN A 214 -15.94 7.57 18.34
CA GLN A 214 -14.53 7.97 18.47
C GLN A 214 -13.78 7.12 19.52
N GLY A 215 -12.59 6.61 19.18
CA GLY A 215 -11.70 5.89 20.11
C GLY A 215 -11.07 4.58 19.60
N GLY A 216 -10.87 4.41 18.29
CA GLY A 216 -10.23 3.23 17.69
C GLY A 216 -8.73 3.38 17.44
N ALA A 217 -8.13 2.34 16.85
CA ALA A 217 -6.74 2.32 16.40
C ALA A 217 -6.39 3.53 15.51
N PRO A 218 -5.15 4.01 15.51
CA PRO A 218 -4.74 5.08 14.61
C PRO A 218 -4.86 4.68 13.13
N ALA A 219 -5.18 5.64 12.26
CA ALA A 219 -5.31 5.43 10.81
C ALA A 219 -4.10 4.72 10.16
N LEU A 220 -2.89 4.97 10.67
CA LEU A 220 -1.67 4.28 10.23
C LEU A 220 -1.77 2.77 10.48
N VAL A 221 -2.27 2.35 11.65
CA VAL A 221 -2.42 0.95 12.03
C VAL A 221 -3.45 0.27 11.12
N THR A 222 -4.63 0.88 10.94
CA THR A 222 -5.65 0.33 10.04
C THR A 222 -5.13 0.20 8.61
N ALA A 223 -4.47 1.24 8.10
CA ALA A 223 -3.91 1.24 6.75
C ALA A 223 -2.84 0.15 6.59
N ALA A 224 -1.97 -0.03 7.60
CA ALA A 224 -0.98 -1.10 7.60
C ALA A 224 -1.64 -2.50 7.61
N VAL A 225 -2.69 -2.72 8.42
CA VAL A 225 -3.42 -4.00 8.44
C VAL A 225 -4.06 -4.29 7.09
N VAL A 226 -4.79 -3.34 6.50
CA VAL A 226 -5.40 -3.52 5.17
C VAL A 226 -4.33 -3.83 4.12
N HIS A 227 -3.20 -3.13 4.16
CA HIS A 227 -2.11 -3.34 3.24
C HIS A 227 -1.50 -4.74 3.37
N GLY A 228 -1.15 -5.14 4.61
CA GLY A 228 -0.52 -6.43 4.89
C GLY A 228 -1.47 -7.59 4.59
N GLU A 229 -2.75 -7.45 4.94
CA GLU A 229 -3.77 -8.48 4.71
C GLU A 229 -3.97 -8.75 3.21
N LEU A 230 -4.11 -7.69 2.40
CA LEU A 230 -4.29 -7.86 0.95
C LEU A 230 -3.07 -8.48 0.27
N LEU A 231 -1.85 -8.13 0.71
CA LEU A 231 -0.62 -8.75 0.22
C LEU A 231 -0.48 -10.20 0.70
N ALA A 232 -0.88 -10.53 1.92
CA ALA A 232 -0.85 -11.90 2.43
C ALA A 232 -1.83 -12.81 1.65
N LEU A 233 -3.06 -12.32 1.45
CA LEU A 233 -4.13 -13.06 0.79
C LEU A 233 -3.88 -13.26 -0.71
N ARG A 234 -3.28 -12.25 -1.38
CA ARG A 234 -3.18 -12.18 -2.85
C ARG A 234 -4.52 -12.55 -3.50
N PRO A 235 -5.57 -11.73 -3.28
CA PRO A 235 -6.93 -12.14 -3.61
C PRO A 235 -7.21 -12.30 -5.11
N PHE A 236 -6.39 -11.73 -5.98
CA PHE A 236 -6.58 -11.78 -7.43
C PHE A 236 -5.47 -12.59 -8.12
N GLY A 237 -5.67 -12.91 -9.40
CA GLY A 237 -4.66 -13.56 -10.23
C GLY A 237 -3.45 -12.66 -10.51
N ASN A 238 -3.65 -11.34 -10.63
CA ASN A 238 -2.60 -10.37 -10.94
C ASN A 238 -2.83 -9.03 -10.19
N TYR A 239 -1.85 -8.13 -10.26
CA TYR A 239 -1.93 -6.75 -9.74
C TYR A 239 -2.22 -6.60 -8.22
N ASN A 240 -2.04 -7.67 -7.43
CA ASN A 240 -2.32 -7.64 -5.99
C ASN A 240 -1.55 -6.52 -5.26
N GLY A 241 -0.29 -6.30 -5.62
CA GLY A 241 0.53 -5.23 -5.04
C GLY A 241 -0.03 -3.84 -5.31
N LEU A 242 -0.50 -3.56 -6.52
CA LEU A 242 -1.11 -2.28 -6.89
C LEU A 242 -2.41 -2.05 -6.10
N VAL A 243 -3.26 -3.08 -6.01
CA VAL A 243 -4.53 -2.99 -5.29
C VAL A 243 -4.29 -2.76 -3.79
N ALA A 244 -3.33 -3.46 -3.19
CA ALA A 244 -3.04 -3.35 -1.76
C ALA A 244 -2.51 -1.95 -1.38
N ARG A 245 -1.60 -1.38 -2.19
CA ARG A 245 -1.10 0.00 -1.98
C ARG A 245 -2.19 1.05 -2.17
N ALA A 246 -3.07 0.87 -3.16
CA ALA A 246 -4.21 1.76 -3.37
C ALA A 246 -5.23 1.69 -2.23
N ALA A 247 -5.52 0.49 -1.72
CA ALA A 247 -6.39 0.30 -0.56
C ALA A 247 -5.80 0.95 0.70
N GLN A 248 -4.48 0.84 0.92
CA GLN A 248 -3.78 1.57 1.99
C GLN A 248 -4.03 3.08 1.88
N ARG A 249 -3.84 3.65 0.68
CA ARG A 249 -4.08 5.08 0.43
C ARG A 249 -5.53 5.49 0.71
N ILE A 250 -6.50 4.68 0.29
CA ILE A 250 -7.92 4.91 0.58
C ILE A 250 -8.19 4.97 2.08
N VAL A 251 -7.61 4.07 2.88
CA VAL A 251 -7.74 4.11 4.36
C VAL A 251 -7.14 5.38 4.94
N LEU A 252 -5.93 5.77 4.51
CA LEU A 252 -5.27 6.99 4.98
C LEU A 252 -6.10 8.25 4.70
N ILE A 253 -6.77 8.31 3.55
CA ILE A 253 -7.68 9.41 3.19
C ILE A 253 -8.98 9.33 3.99
N ALA A 254 -9.62 8.16 4.03
CA ALA A 254 -10.93 7.96 4.64
C ALA A 254 -10.93 8.19 6.15
N GLU A 255 -9.83 7.84 6.84
CA GLU A 255 -9.62 8.08 8.27
C GLU A 255 -8.96 9.43 8.58
N GLY A 256 -8.73 10.27 7.57
CA GLY A 256 -8.32 11.67 7.73
C GLY A 256 -6.86 11.89 8.12
N LEU A 257 -5.99 10.89 7.99
CA LEU A 257 -4.55 11.09 8.15
C LEU A 257 -3.96 11.87 6.97
N ASP A 258 -4.40 11.55 5.75
CA ASP A 258 -3.98 12.22 4.51
C ASP A 258 -5.20 12.58 3.63
N PRO A 259 -6.06 13.51 4.06
CA PRO A 259 -7.32 13.82 3.37
C PRO A 259 -7.16 14.39 1.95
N LYS A 260 -5.95 14.86 1.58
CA LYS A 260 -5.65 15.40 0.23
C LYS A 260 -4.80 14.45 -0.61
N ALA A 261 -4.55 13.23 -0.12
CA ALA A 261 -3.76 12.22 -0.80
C ALA A 261 -2.35 12.71 -1.21
N ILE A 262 -1.71 13.53 -0.37
CA ILE A 262 -0.42 14.18 -0.63
C ILE A 262 0.78 13.39 -0.08
N CYS A 263 0.57 12.20 0.50
CA CYS A 263 1.63 11.39 1.07
C CYS A 263 1.81 10.09 0.26
N PRO A 264 2.60 10.09 -0.84
CA PRO A 264 2.80 8.92 -1.68
C PRO A 264 3.70 7.90 -0.97
N ALA A 265 3.11 7.05 -0.12
CA ALA A 265 3.83 6.02 0.63
C ALA A 265 4.60 5.06 -0.28
N GLU A 266 4.14 4.86 -1.51
CA GLU A 266 4.78 4.01 -2.51
C GLU A 266 6.18 4.50 -2.87
N VAL A 267 6.41 5.82 -2.88
CA VAL A 267 7.76 6.38 -3.07
C VAL A 267 8.67 5.96 -1.92
N GLY A 268 8.17 6.03 -0.69
CA GLY A 268 8.90 5.57 0.47
C GLY A 268 9.17 4.06 0.47
N LEU A 269 8.22 3.25 -0.01
CA LEU A 269 8.42 1.80 -0.17
C LEU A 269 9.52 1.48 -1.19
N VAL A 270 9.58 2.21 -2.31
CA VAL A 270 10.67 2.09 -3.29
C VAL A 270 12.01 2.49 -2.66
N GLU A 271 12.06 3.62 -1.95
CA GLU A 271 13.29 4.07 -1.29
C GLU A 271 13.80 3.12 -0.20
N LEU A 272 12.91 2.40 0.48
CA LEU A 272 13.30 1.36 1.45
C LEU A 272 13.80 0.08 0.79
N GLY A 273 13.52 -0.11 -0.50
CA GLY A 273 13.90 -1.29 -1.27
C GLY A 273 13.01 -2.51 -1.04
N THR A 274 12.98 -3.41 -2.02
CA THR A 274 12.09 -4.59 -1.99
C THR A 274 12.53 -5.65 -0.99
N ALA A 275 13.82 -5.70 -0.63
CA ALA A 275 14.33 -6.61 0.40
C ALA A 275 13.71 -6.32 1.79
N ALA A 276 13.80 -5.07 2.26
CA ALA A 276 13.22 -4.66 3.53
C ALA A 276 11.69 -4.76 3.52
N TYR A 277 11.08 -4.54 2.35
CA TYR A 277 9.64 -4.67 2.19
C TYR A 277 9.16 -6.13 2.30
N ARG A 278 9.86 -7.07 1.65
CA ARG A 278 9.61 -8.52 1.79
C ARG A 278 9.80 -8.99 3.23
N GLU A 279 10.87 -8.56 3.88
CA GLU A 279 11.15 -8.93 5.28
C GLU A 279 10.04 -8.43 6.22
N ALA A 280 9.64 -7.16 6.08
CA ALA A 280 8.57 -6.59 6.89
C ALA A 280 7.23 -7.32 6.67
N LEU A 281 6.91 -7.67 5.41
CA LEU A 281 5.70 -8.42 5.08
C LEU A 281 5.76 -9.85 5.63
N ALA A 282 6.91 -10.52 5.60
CA ALA A 282 7.08 -11.82 6.27
C ALA A 282 6.84 -11.70 7.78
N GLY A 283 7.28 -10.58 8.39
CA GLY A 283 6.93 -10.21 9.76
C GLY A 283 5.43 -10.12 9.99
N TYR A 284 4.68 -9.42 9.13
CA TYR A 284 3.21 -9.36 9.21
C TYR A 284 2.59 -10.76 9.12
N VAL A 285 3.00 -11.56 8.13
CA VAL A 285 2.46 -12.90 7.88
C VAL A 285 2.73 -13.87 9.03
N SER A 286 3.81 -13.68 9.80
CA SER A 286 4.08 -14.48 10.99
C SER A 286 2.99 -14.36 12.08
N GLY A 287 2.21 -13.27 12.07
CA GLY A 287 1.19 -12.98 13.09
C GLY A 287 1.74 -12.68 14.49
N THR A 288 3.07 -12.65 14.66
CA THR A 288 3.70 -12.36 15.95
C THR A 288 3.56 -10.87 16.30
N PRO A 289 3.42 -10.50 17.58
CA PRO A 289 3.38 -9.09 18.00
C PRO A 289 4.57 -8.28 17.48
N GLN A 290 5.77 -8.86 17.48
CA GLN A 290 6.99 -8.23 16.99
C GLN A 290 6.99 -8.07 15.47
N GLY A 291 6.50 -9.07 14.73
CA GLY A 291 6.35 -9.01 13.28
C GLY A 291 5.32 -7.95 12.84
N LEU A 292 4.20 -7.86 13.55
CA LEU A 292 3.16 -6.85 13.32
C LEU A 292 3.69 -5.43 13.63
N ALA A 293 4.41 -5.25 14.74
CA ALA A 293 5.04 -3.98 15.09
C ALA A 293 6.06 -3.54 14.03
N ARG A 294 6.92 -4.47 13.56
CA ARG A 294 7.88 -4.20 12.48
C ARG A 294 7.21 -3.80 11.18
N TRP A 295 6.12 -4.47 10.80
CA TRP A 295 5.34 -4.12 9.62
C TRP A 295 4.69 -2.72 9.72
N ILE A 296 4.09 -2.40 10.85
CA ILE A 296 3.48 -1.07 11.08
C ILE A 296 4.55 0.03 11.07
N ALA A 297 5.72 -0.22 11.68
CA ALA A 297 6.86 0.69 11.64
C ALA A 297 7.39 0.89 10.21
N HIS A 298 7.48 -0.18 9.41
CA HIS A 298 7.85 -0.11 8.00
C HIS A 298 6.88 0.75 7.19
N CYS A 299 5.57 0.53 7.35
CA CYS A 299 4.53 1.37 6.73
C CYS A 299 4.64 2.84 7.16
N GLY A 300 4.90 3.10 8.44
CA GLY A 300 5.06 4.46 8.96
C GLY A 300 6.30 5.17 8.42
N LEU A 301 7.43 4.46 8.31
CA LEU A 301 8.64 4.99 7.69
C LEU A 301 8.43 5.29 6.20
N ALA A 302 7.82 4.38 5.45
CA ALA A 302 7.48 4.59 4.04
C ALA A 302 6.60 5.85 3.86
N LEU A 303 5.60 6.03 4.72
CA LEU A 303 4.74 7.21 4.67
C LEU A 303 5.51 8.51 4.96
N ARG A 304 6.43 8.51 5.93
CA ARG A 304 7.29 9.68 6.22
C ARG A 304 8.24 10.02 5.06
N LEU A 305 8.76 9.01 4.36
CA LEU A 305 9.56 9.22 3.14
C LEU A 305 8.69 9.77 2.00
N GLY A 306 7.45 9.30 1.85
CA GLY A 306 6.48 9.90 0.93
C GLY A 306 6.17 11.37 1.26
N VAL A 307 6.00 11.70 2.54
CA VAL A 307 5.86 13.10 2.99
C VAL A 307 7.08 13.95 2.62
N ARG A 308 8.29 13.40 2.73
CA ARG A 308 9.53 14.07 2.32
C ARG A 308 9.53 14.37 0.82
N GLU A 309 9.10 13.43 -0.01
CA GLU A 309 8.98 13.64 -1.47
C GLU A 309 8.01 14.79 -1.78
N SER A 310 6.83 14.82 -1.18
CA SER A 310 5.87 15.91 -1.38
C SER A 310 6.34 17.25 -0.82
N THR A 311 7.17 17.23 0.22
CA THR A 311 7.85 18.43 0.72
C THR A 311 8.84 18.96 -0.31
N ALA A 312 9.64 18.09 -0.94
CA ALA A 312 10.55 18.48 -2.02
C ALA A 312 9.80 19.06 -3.24
N VAL A 313 8.63 18.50 -3.59
CA VAL A 313 7.73 19.06 -4.61
C VAL A 313 7.29 20.47 -4.22
N CYS A 314 6.86 20.68 -2.97
CA CYS A 314 6.49 22.01 -2.49
C CYS A 314 7.65 23.00 -2.58
N GLU A 315 8.87 22.61 -2.21
CA GLU A 315 10.06 23.46 -2.30
C GLU A 315 10.45 23.77 -3.74
N ALA A 316 10.30 22.82 -4.65
CA ALA A 316 10.54 23.02 -6.08
C ALA A 316 9.49 23.97 -6.69
N MET A 317 8.21 23.81 -6.35
CA MET A 317 7.13 24.73 -6.75
C MET A 317 7.37 26.17 -6.27
N GLN A 318 7.88 26.32 -5.06
CA GLN A 318 8.21 27.62 -4.49
C GLN A 318 9.38 28.30 -5.22
N ARG A 319 10.27 27.51 -5.83
CA ARG A 319 11.38 27.98 -6.67
C ARG A 319 10.98 28.15 -8.16
N GLY A 320 9.73 27.83 -8.53
CA GLY A 320 9.25 27.90 -9.91
C GLY A 320 9.76 26.76 -10.81
N MET A 321 10.09 25.60 -10.25
CA MET A 321 10.73 24.47 -10.95
C MET A 321 9.77 23.30 -11.26
N VAL A 322 8.47 23.44 -10.98
CA VAL A 322 7.42 22.43 -11.20
C VAL A 322 6.21 23.07 -11.85
#